data_AF-A0A093PI33-F1
#
_entry.id   AF-A0A093PI33-F1
#
_cell.length_a   1.000
_cell.length_b   1.000
_cell.length_c   1.000
_cell.angle_alpha   90.00
_cell.angle_beta   90.00
_cell.angle_gamma   90.00
#
_symmetry.space_group_name_H-M   'P 1'
#
loop_
_entity.id
_entity.type
_entity.pdbx_description
1 polymer ?
#
loop_
_entity_poly.entity_id
_entity_poly.type
_entity_poly.pdbx_seq_one_letter_code
_entity_poly.pdbx_strand_id
1 'polypeptide(L)'
;QLYENFVEEIDAIDNGIAQAEGEPRYALTTTLSARVGHLNPRWNDPDQDTEAGFKRAMELVGSEFLDRLDFYHRAWLPARALVEEAVRRRFEVDSSGQVLELPQGGCPWKEHLFQLEKELALPRPLQLVLFPDRGGQWRVQSVPTGPHTFQSR
;
A
#
# COMPACT_ATOMS: atom_id res chain seq x y z
N GLN A 1 -1.08 3.98 7.79
CA GLN A 1 -0.82 4.25 6.36
C GLN A 1 0.63 4.54 6.05
N LEU A 2 1.14 5.77 6.20
CA LEU A 2 2.55 6.05 5.89
C LEU A 2 3.50 5.36 6.87
N TYR A 3 3.16 5.32 8.16
CA TYR A 3 3.94 4.58 9.15
C TYR A 3 3.97 3.09 8.81
N GLU A 4 2.80 2.44 8.83
CA GLU A 4 2.64 0.99 8.58
C GLU A 4 3.28 0.52 7.26
N ASN A 5 3.19 1.29 6.18
CA ASN A 5 3.65 0.85 4.85
C ASN A 5 5.03 1.40 4.43
N PHE A 6 5.74 2.11 5.32
CA PHE A 6 7.07 2.64 5.00
C PHE A 6 8.00 2.69 6.22
N VAL A 7 7.55 3.27 7.33
CA VAL A 7 8.40 3.49 8.52
C VAL A 7 8.53 2.22 9.37
N GLU A 8 7.46 1.44 9.50
CA GLU A 8 7.41 0.26 10.37
C GLU A 8 8.47 -0.79 10.01
N GLU A 9 8.70 -1.05 8.71
CA GLU A 9 9.76 -1.97 8.25
C GLU A 9 11.14 -1.50 8.72
N ILE A 10 11.42 -0.19 8.63
CA ILE A 10 12.70 0.40 9.01
C ILE A 10 12.91 0.28 10.51
N ASP A 11 11.90 0.67 11.30
CA ASP A 11 11.94 0.60 12.76
C ASP A 11 12.12 -0.84 13.28
N ALA A 12 11.41 -1.81 12.67
CA ALA A 12 11.57 -3.21 13.01
C ALA A 12 13.00 -3.72 12.73
N ILE A 13 13.56 -3.39 11.55
CA ILE A 13 14.92 -3.77 11.18
C ILE A 13 15.94 -3.14 12.14
N ASP A 14 15.82 -1.85 12.42
CA ASP A 14 16.74 -1.11 13.28
C ASP A 14 16.72 -1.62 14.73
N ASN A 15 15.57 -2.12 15.20
CA ASN A 15 15.42 -2.76 16.50
C ASN A 15 15.71 -4.26 16.51
N GLY A 16 16.15 -4.85 15.40
CA GLY A 16 16.49 -6.28 15.30
C GLY A 16 15.29 -7.22 15.40
N ILE A 17 14.09 -6.74 15.06
CA ILE A 17 12.86 -7.53 15.07
C ILE A 17 12.76 -8.33 13.77
N ALA A 18 12.57 -9.65 13.88
CA ALA A 18 12.37 -10.53 12.74
C ALA A 18 10.99 -10.31 12.11
N GLN A 19 10.91 -10.40 10.77
CA GLN A 19 9.66 -10.24 10.02
C GLN A 19 8.61 -11.32 10.35
N ALA A 20 9.06 -12.52 10.73
CA ALA A 20 8.20 -13.64 11.09
C ALA A 20 8.92 -14.55 12.11
N GLU A 21 8.14 -15.39 12.80
CA GLU A 21 8.68 -16.45 13.64
C GLU A 21 9.29 -17.57 12.79
N GLY A 22 10.40 -18.15 13.26
CA GLY A 22 11.12 -19.22 12.57
C GLY A 22 12.03 -18.75 11.42
N GLU A 23 12.58 -19.69 10.66
CA GLU A 23 13.46 -19.37 9.54
C GLU A 23 12.65 -19.00 8.27
N PRO A 24 12.93 -17.84 7.65
CA PRO A 24 12.25 -17.47 6.41
C PRO A 24 12.70 -18.37 5.26
N ARG A 25 11.80 -18.65 4.32
CA ARG A 25 12.08 -19.50 3.13
C ARG A 25 13.07 -18.86 2.15
N TYR A 26 13.23 -17.54 2.22
CA TYR A 26 14.14 -16.76 1.39
C TYR A 26 14.55 -15.49 2.14
N ALA A 27 15.71 -14.93 1.80
CA ALA A 27 16.19 -13.67 2.36
C ALA A 27 15.69 -12.48 1.53
N LEU A 28 15.21 -11.44 2.19
CA LEU A 28 14.96 -10.13 1.57
C LEU A 28 16.25 -9.31 1.61
N THR A 29 16.81 -9.01 0.44
CA THR A 29 18.11 -8.33 0.31
C THR A 29 18.01 -6.92 -0.27
N THR A 30 16.79 -6.45 -0.53
CA THR A 30 16.52 -5.18 -1.23
C THR A 30 15.70 -4.19 -0.40
N THR A 31 15.67 -4.36 0.93
CA THR A 31 15.01 -3.40 1.85
C THR A 31 15.65 -2.02 1.75
N LEU A 32 14.95 -0.99 2.23
CA LEU A 32 15.50 0.36 2.23
C LEU A 32 16.81 0.43 3.02
N SER A 33 16.87 -0.21 4.20
CA SER A 33 18.07 -0.31 5.03
C SER A 33 19.23 -1.01 4.29
N ALA A 34 18.95 -2.08 3.54
CA ALA A 34 19.96 -2.76 2.72
C ALA A 34 20.48 -1.86 1.59
N ARG A 35 19.59 -1.15 0.88
CA ARG A 35 19.97 -0.20 -0.18
C ARG A 35 20.81 0.95 0.36
N VAL A 36 20.47 1.48 1.54
CA VAL A 36 21.30 2.48 2.23
C VAL A 36 22.66 1.88 2.60
N GLY A 37 22.68 0.65 3.13
CA GLY A 37 23.92 -0.06 3.45
C GLY A 37 24.86 -0.24 2.25
N HIS A 38 24.31 -0.46 1.05
CA HIS A 38 25.09 -0.56 -0.20
C HIS A 38 25.75 0.75 -0.64
N LEU A 39 25.41 1.88 -0.04
CA LEU A 39 26.04 3.18 -0.31
C LEU A 39 27.27 3.44 0.57
N ASN A 40 27.51 2.58 1.57
CA ASN A 40 28.73 2.67 2.37
C ASN A 40 29.96 2.29 1.54
N PRO A 41 31.13 2.88 1.86
CA PRO A 41 32.40 2.43 1.28
C PRO A 41 32.65 0.96 1.64
N ARG A 42 33.40 0.27 0.79
CA ARG A 42 33.78 -1.12 1.02
C ARG A 42 34.85 -1.17 2.11
N TRP A 43 34.87 -2.26 2.85
CA TRP A 43 35.86 -2.48 3.91
C TRP A 43 37.32 -2.45 3.41
N ASN A 44 37.54 -2.67 2.12
CA ASN A 44 38.85 -2.69 1.48
C ASN A 44 39.11 -1.49 0.55
N ASP A 45 38.24 -0.48 0.56
CA ASP A 45 38.53 0.76 -0.16
C ASP A 45 39.68 1.50 0.55
N PRO A 46 40.65 2.06 -0.19
CA PRO A 46 41.78 2.77 0.40
C PRO A 46 41.37 4.05 1.12
N ASP A 47 40.21 4.60 0.76
CA ASP A 47 39.54 5.72 1.40
C ASP A 47 38.12 5.27 1.77
N GLN A 48 37.77 5.38 3.04
CA GLN A 48 36.47 4.99 3.60
C GLN A 48 35.64 6.21 3.99
N ASP A 49 35.79 7.32 3.27
CA ASP A 49 34.92 8.49 3.43
C ASP A 49 33.43 8.10 3.25
N THR A 50 32.64 8.38 4.27
CA THR A 50 31.20 8.08 4.31
C THR A 50 30.34 9.25 3.85
N GLU A 51 30.89 10.45 3.72
CA GLU A 51 30.12 11.68 3.47
C GLU A 51 29.38 11.62 2.11
N ALA A 52 30.06 11.15 1.06
CA ALA A 52 29.44 11.00 -0.26
C ALA A 52 28.32 9.94 -0.26
N GLY A 53 28.54 8.82 0.43
CA GLY A 53 27.54 7.76 0.59
C GLY A 53 26.32 8.23 1.39
N PHE A 54 26.56 8.96 2.47
CA PHE A 54 25.52 9.54 3.32
C PHE A 54 24.61 10.51 2.55
N LYS A 55 25.18 11.41 1.72
CA LYS A 55 24.40 12.31 0.87
C LYS A 55 23.49 11.55 -0.10
N ARG A 56 24.03 10.52 -0.74
CA ARG A 56 23.24 9.64 -1.64
C ARG A 56 22.15 8.89 -0.89
N ALA A 57 22.42 8.46 0.34
CA ALA A 57 21.43 7.80 1.18
C ALA A 57 20.31 8.76 1.58
N MET A 58 20.63 10.00 1.95
CA MET A 58 19.62 11.03 2.24
C MET A 58 18.73 11.31 1.04
N GLU A 59 19.30 11.43 -0.16
CA GLU A 59 18.52 11.62 -1.38
C GLU A 59 17.60 10.42 -1.66
N LEU A 60 18.14 9.20 -1.57
CA LEU A 60 17.41 7.95 -1.77
C LEU A 60 16.20 7.80 -0.83
N VAL A 61 16.44 7.96 0.47
CA VAL A 61 15.41 7.82 1.51
C VAL A 61 14.41 8.98 1.40
N GLY A 62 14.92 10.20 1.20
CA GLY A 62 14.11 11.41 1.09
C GLY A 62 13.16 11.38 -0.11
N SER A 63 13.64 10.98 -1.28
CA SER A 63 12.79 10.88 -2.47
C SER A 63 11.70 9.82 -2.28
N GLU A 64 12.05 8.65 -1.76
CA GLU A 64 11.08 7.57 -1.55
C GLU A 64 10.01 7.95 -0.52
N PHE A 65 10.41 8.61 0.58
CA PHE A 65 9.46 9.13 1.57
C PHE A 65 8.50 10.16 0.97
N LEU A 66 9.03 11.14 0.22
CA LEU A 66 8.22 12.19 -0.38
C LEU A 66 7.24 11.63 -1.41
N ASP A 67 7.65 10.66 -2.22
CA ASP A 67 6.77 9.97 -3.17
C ASP A 67 5.61 9.24 -2.46
N ARG A 68 5.91 8.55 -1.36
CA ARG A 68 4.88 7.87 -0.55
C ARG A 68 3.92 8.88 0.09
N LEU A 69 4.46 9.96 0.66
CA LEU A 69 3.66 11.02 1.26
C LEU A 69 2.74 11.68 0.24
N ASP A 70 3.26 12.00 -0.95
CA ASP A 70 2.47 12.60 -2.02
C ASP A 70 1.33 11.68 -2.47
N PHE A 71 1.61 10.38 -2.64
CA PHE A 71 0.58 9.39 -2.93
C PHE A 71 -0.52 9.36 -1.85
N TYR A 72 -0.13 9.29 -0.56
CA TYR A 72 -1.12 9.22 0.51
C TYR A 72 -1.97 10.49 0.59
N HIS A 73 -1.35 11.66 0.41
CA HIS A 73 -2.02 12.95 0.48
C HIS A 73 -2.93 13.20 -0.73
N ARG A 74 -2.43 12.97 -1.96
CA ARG A 74 -3.12 13.37 -3.20
C ARG A 74 -4.02 12.29 -3.78
N ALA A 75 -3.76 11.01 -3.51
CA ALA A 75 -4.49 9.90 -4.12
C ALA A 75 -5.24 9.06 -3.08
N TRP A 76 -4.55 8.52 -2.07
CA TRP A 76 -5.18 7.60 -1.12
C TRP A 76 -6.21 8.30 -0.23
N LEU A 77 -5.89 9.45 0.38
CA LEU A 77 -6.79 10.11 1.32
C LEU A 77 -8.08 10.60 0.65
N PRO A 78 -8.07 11.27 -0.52
CA PRO A 78 -9.30 11.66 -1.22
C PRO A 78 -10.16 10.48 -1.66
N ALA A 79 -9.55 9.32 -1.92
CA ALA A 79 -10.29 8.11 -2.29
C ALA A 79 -11.27 7.65 -1.21
N ARG A 80 -11.00 7.93 0.07
CA ARG A 80 -11.87 7.55 1.20
C ARG A 80 -13.31 8.01 1.00
N ALA A 81 -13.48 9.28 0.61
CA ALA A 81 -14.80 9.88 0.40
C ALA A 81 -15.53 9.26 -0.81
N LEU A 82 -14.80 8.98 -1.90
CA LEU A 82 -15.35 8.35 -3.09
C LEU A 82 -15.84 6.92 -2.82
N VAL A 83 -15.04 6.13 -2.10
CA VAL A 83 -15.40 4.74 -1.75
C VAL A 83 -16.58 4.74 -0.79
N GLU A 84 -16.61 5.63 0.20
CA GLU A 84 -17.73 5.73 1.13
C GLU A 84 -19.04 6.08 0.46
N GLU A 85 -19.03 7.04 -0.46
CA GLU A 85 -20.20 7.41 -1.22
C GLU A 85 -20.69 6.25 -2.09
N ALA A 86 -19.78 5.56 -2.76
CA ALA A 86 -20.11 4.35 -3.51
C ALA A 86 -20.73 3.27 -2.60
N VAL A 87 -20.21 3.09 -1.38
CA VAL A 87 -20.76 2.11 -0.43
C VAL A 87 -22.17 2.49 -0.03
N ARG A 88 -22.47 3.76 0.19
CA ARG A 88 -23.84 4.21 0.52
C ARG A 88 -24.82 3.99 -0.63
N ARG A 89 -24.37 4.24 -1.86
CA ARG A 89 -25.18 4.11 -3.09
C ARG A 89 -25.25 2.69 -3.66
N ARG A 90 -24.58 1.71 -3.04
CA ARG A 90 -24.48 0.33 -3.56
C ARG A 90 -25.83 -0.32 -3.90
N PHE A 91 -26.89 0.02 -3.19
CA PHE A 91 -28.24 -0.53 -3.45
C PHE A 91 -28.92 0.05 -4.70
N GLU A 92 -28.45 1.19 -5.21
CA GLU A 92 -28.88 1.75 -6.50
C GLU A 92 -28.29 0.94 -7.68
N VAL A 93 -27.12 0.33 -7.46
CA VAL A 93 -26.38 -0.46 -8.45
C VAL A 93 -26.84 -1.92 -8.42
N ASP A 94 -26.95 -2.48 -7.22
CA ASP A 94 -27.29 -3.88 -7.00
C ASP A 94 -28.20 -4.01 -5.78
N SER A 95 -29.37 -4.62 -5.97
CA SER A 95 -30.36 -4.83 -4.90
C SER A 95 -29.84 -5.69 -3.76
N SER A 96 -28.85 -6.56 -4.00
CA SER A 96 -28.20 -7.35 -2.95
C SER A 96 -27.27 -6.51 -2.07
N GLY A 97 -26.78 -5.38 -2.60
CA GLY A 97 -25.81 -4.49 -1.97
C GLY A 97 -24.40 -5.08 -1.88
N GLN A 98 -24.07 -6.05 -2.74
CA GLN A 98 -22.76 -6.72 -2.79
C GLN A 98 -21.88 -6.22 -3.93
N VAL A 99 -22.41 -5.38 -4.81
CA VAL A 99 -21.66 -4.73 -5.89
C VAL A 99 -21.45 -3.26 -5.58
N LEU A 100 -20.20 -2.81 -5.70
CA LEU A 100 -19.80 -1.42 -5.58
C LEU A 100 -19.50 -0.85 -6.96
N GLU A 101 -20.00 0.33 -7.28
CA GLU A 101 -19.62 1.05 -8.49
C GLU A 101 -18.79 2.28 -8.12
N LEU A 102 -17.57 2.37 -8.66
CA LEU A 102 -16.72 3.55 -8.54
C LEU A 102 -16.82 4.38 -9.82
N PRO A 103 -16.90 5.72 -9.70
CA PRO A 103 -17.10 6.59 -10.86
C PRO A 103 -15.90 6.63 -11.81
N GLN A 104 -14.71 6.23 -11.33
CA GLN A 104 -13.48 6.26 -12.12
C GLN A 104 -12.51 5.15 -11.71
N GLY A 105 -11.80 4.60 -12.70
CA GLY A 105 -10.69 3.69 -12.49
C GLY A 105 -9.47 4.36 -11.86
N GLY A 106 -8.59 3.54 -11.25
CA GLY A 106 -7.37 4.00 -10.58
C GLY A 106 -7.58 4.49 -9.14
N CYS A 107 -8.82 4.50 -8.64
CA CYS A 107 -9.12 4.77 -7.24
C CYS A 107 -8.51 3.67 -6.33
N PRO A 108 -7.68 4.00 -5.33
CA PRO A 108 -7.12 3.04 -4.38
C PRO A 108 -8.17 2.58 -3.35
N TRP A 109 -9.10 1.73 -3.78
CA TRP A 109 -10.32 1.43 -3.00
C TRP A 109 -10.19 0.34 -1.95
N LYS A 110 -9.27 -0.63 -2.12
CA LYS A 110 -9.26 -1.90 -1.36
C LYS A 110 -9.25 -1.70 0.14
N GLU A 111 -8.31 -0.92 0.64
CA GLU A 111 -8.14 -0.72 2.07
C GLU A 111 -9.29 0.08 2.69
N HIS A 112 -9.72 1.15 2.03
CA HIS A 112 -10.90 1.93 2.41
C HIS A 112 -12.14 1.06 2.51
N LEU A 113 -12.31 0.14 1.56
CA LEU A 113 -13.42 -0.81 1.55
C LEU A 113 -13.41 -1.67 2.81
N PHE A 114 -12.28 -2.28 3.14
CA PHE A 114 -12.16 -3.12 4.34
C PHE A 114 -12.37 -2.35 5.64
N GLN A 115 -11.92 -1.10 5.70
CA GLN A 115 -12.16 -0.21 6.84
C GLN A 115 -13.66 0.12 6.96
N LEU A 116 -14.27 0.55 5.86
CA LEU A 116 -15.70 0.88 5.77
C LEU A 116 -16.62 -0.28 6.11
N GLU A 117 -16.29 -1.50 5.67
CA GLU A 117 -17.08 -2.69 6.01
C GLU A 117 -17.19 -2.90 7.52
N LYS A 118 -16.08 -2.67 8.23
CA LYS A 118 -16.01 -2.77 9.69
C LYS A 118 -16.69 -1.58 10.36
N GLU A 119 -16.36 -0.36 9.95
CA GLU A 119 -16.87 0.88 10.52
C GLU A 119 -18.39 1.01 10.39
N LEU A 120 -18.95 0.62 9.24
CA LEU A 120 -20.39 0.67 8.96
C LEU A 120 -21.12 -0.61 9.33
N ALA A 121 -20.41 -1.62 9.88
CA ALA A 121 -20.95 -2.93 10.23
C ALA A 121 -21.85 -3.52 9.13
N LEU A 122 -21.33 -3.59 7.90
CA LEU A 122 -22.15 -4.02 6.76
C LEU A 122 -22.63 -5.46 6.97
N PRO A 123 -23.94 -5.74 6.81
CA PRO A 123 -24.50 -7.07 7.10
C PRO A 123 -24.06 -8.13 6.08
N ARG A 124 -23.64 -7.69 4.89
CA ARG A 124 -23.10 -8.54 3.83
C ARG A 124 -21.82 -7.89 3.29
N PRO A 125 -20.74 -8.65 3.13
CA PRO A 125 -19.52 -8.14 2.53
C PRO A 125 -19.74 -7.82 1.04
N LEU A 126 -19.05 -6.79 0.56
CA LEU A 126 -18.98 -6.46 -0.86
C LEU A 126 -18.14 -7.50 -1.60
N GLN A 127 -18.61 -7.96 -2.74
CA GLN A 127 -17.98 -9.04 -3.52
C GLN A 127 -17.33 -8.51 -4.79
N LEU A 128 -17.94 -7.51 -5.42
CA LEU A 128 -17.50 -6.98 -6.72
C LEU A 128 -17.35 -5.47 -6.69
N VAL A 129 -16.35 -4.97 -7.41
CA VAL A 129 -16.13 -3.55 -7.66
C VAL A 129 -16.09 -3.31 -9.16
N LEU A 130 -16.98 -2.43 -9.63
CA LEU A 130 -17.09 -1.99 -11.02
C LEU A 130 -16.50 -0.60 -11.17
N PHE A 131 -15.77 -0.35 -12.26
CA PHE A 131 -15.27 0.97 -12.60
C PHE A 131 -14.92 1.08 -14.10
N PRO A 132 -15.02 2.26 -14.70
CA PRO A 132 -14.56 2.48 -16.07
C PRO A 132 -13.03 2.60 -16.14
N ASP A 133 -12.42 2.04 -17.17
CA ASP A 133 -11.03 2.34 -17.52
C ASP A 133 -10.91 3.65 -18.32
N ARG A 134 -9.67 4.05 -18.62
CA ARG A 134 -9.40 5.30 -19.37
C ARG A 134 -9.95 5.27 -20.81
N GLY A 135 -10.26 4.10 -21.36
CA GLY A 135 -10.88 3.92 -22.66
C GLY A 135 -12.40 3.87 -22.62
N GLY A 136 -13.01 4.04 -21.44
CA GLY A 136 -14.46 3.95 -21.23
C GLY A 136 -14.99 2.52 -21.18
N GLN A 137 -14.12 1.51 -21.17
CA GLN A 137 -14.53 0.11 -21.00
C GLN A 137 -14.72 -0.21 -19.52
N TRP A 138 -15.74 -1.00 -19.21
CA TRP A 138 -16.00 -1.42 -17.83
C TRP A 138 -15.04 -2.51 -17.38
N ARG A 139 -14.55 -2.37 -16.16
CA ARG A 139 -13.73 -3.36 -15.47
C ARG A 139 -14.47 -3.84 -14.24
N VAL A 140 -14.31 -5.12 -13.94
CA VAL A 140 -14.78 -5.75 -12.71
C VAL A 140 -13.59 -6.33 -11.96
N GLN A 141 -13.55 -6.10 -10.66
CA GLN A 141 -12.62 -6.77 -9.75
C GLN A 141 -13.40 -7.43 -8.62
N SER A 142 -13.02 -8.66 -8.28
CA SER A 142 -13.47 -9.31 -7.06
C SER A 142 -12.77 -8.71 -5.84
N VAL A 143 -13.49 -8.66 -4.73
CA VAL A 143 -12.91 -8.25 -3.45
C VAL A 143 -12.16 -9.45 -2.86
N PRO A 144 -10.90 -9.28 -2.43
CA PRO A 144 -10.16 -10.37 -1.81
C PRO A 144 -10.75 -10.74 -0.43
N THR A 145 -10.44 -11.94 0.07
CA THR A 145 -10.84 -12.39 1.42
C THR A 145 -10.22 -11.53 2.52
N GLY A 146 -9.14 -10.80 2.23
CA GLY A 146 -8.48 -9.84 3.11
C GLY A 146 -7.54 -8.88 2.38
N PRO A 147 -6.93 -7.91 3.07
CA PRO A 147 -6.16 -6.82 2.45
C PRO A 147 -4.95 -7.26 1.62
N HIS A 148 -4.33 -8.40 1.96
CA HIS A 148 -3.06 -8.87 1.36
C HIS A 148 -3.13 -10.28 0.77
N THR A 149 -4.31 -10.72 0.36
CA THR A 149 -4.52 -12.05 -0.24
C THR A 149 -5.00 -11.95 -1.68
N PHE A 150 -4.58 -12.93 -2.48
CA PHE A 150 -5.04 -13.10 -3.86
C PHE A 150 -6.34 -13.92 -3.97
N GLN A 151 -6.75 -14.57 -2.88
CA GLN A 151 -7.99 -15.33 -2.84
C GLN A 151 -9.18 -14.37 -2.84
N SER A 152 -10.07 -14.51 -3.83
CA SER A 152 -11.33 -13.78 -3.90
C SER A 152 -12.38 -14.41 -3.01
N ARG A 153 -13.31 -13.58 -2.49
CA ARG A 153 -14.47 -14.03 -1.72
C ARG A 153 -15.75 -13.97 -2.53
#